data_AF-A0A661GPY0-F1
#
_entry.id   AF-A0A661GPY0-F1
#
_cell.length_a   1.000
_cell.length_b   1.000
_cell.length_c   1.000
_cell.angle_alpha   90.00
_cell.angle_beta   90.00
_cell.angle_gamma   90.00
#
_symmetry.space_group_name_H-M   'P 1'
#
loop_
_entity.id
_entity.type
_entity.pdbx_description
1 polymer ?
#
loop_
_entity_poly.entity_id
_entity_poly.type
_entity_poly.pdbx_seq_one_letter_code
_entity_poly.pdbx_strand_id
1 'polypeptide(L)'
;VKVVKNKVAPPFRQAEFQILYGIGINRMGEIIDLGVKCGFVDKAGSWYSYKGDKIGQGKTNSCTYLREHPEIAAEIEDNIRLQLLGDPEAEAKAKEAEVAADAADKVES
;
A
#
# COMPACT_ATOMS: atom_id res chain seq x y z
N VAL A 1 -13.12 -6.32 -5.81
CA VAL A 1 -13.38 -7.19 -4.62
C VAL A 1 -13.94 -6.36 -3.48
N LYS A 2 -15.06 -6.78 -2.88
CA LYS A 2 -15.72 -6.12 -1.74
C LYS A 2 -15.58 -6.97 -0.48
N VAL A 3 -15.09 -6.37 0.61
CA VAL A 3 -14.96 -7.06 1.90
C VAL A 3 -16.27 -6.92 2.67
N VAL A 4 -17.14 -7.93 2.61
CA VAL A 4 -18.47 -7.90 3.25
C VAL A 4 -18.44 -8.16 4.76
N LYS A 5 -17.42 -8.84 5.27
CA LYS A 5 -17.26 -9.11 6.70
C LYS A 5 -15.78 -9.00 7.05
N ASN A 6 -15.45 -8.11 7.97
CA ASN A 6 -14.11 -7.95 8.52
C ASN A 6 -14.24 -7.76 10.04
N LYS A 7 -13.53 -8.57 10.83
CA LYS A 7 -13.51 -8.50 12.29
C LYS A 7 -12.27 -7.79 12.84
N VAL A 8 -11.29 -7.50 11.98
CA VAL A 8 -10.00 -6.92 12.37
C VAL A 8 -9.92 -5.43 12.02
N ALA A 9 -10.59 -5.02 10.93
CA ALA A 9 -10.60 -3.63 10.47
C ALA A 9 -12.00 -3.27 9.90
N PRO A 10 -12.25 -1.99 9.55
CA PRO A 10 -13.56 -1.55 9.09
C PRO A 10 -14.10 -2.40 7.92
N PRO A 11 -15.34 -2.94 8.02
CA PRO A 11 -15.94 -3.73 6.96
C PRO A 11 -16.37 -2.83 5.78
N PHE A 12 -16.78 -3.48 4.68
CA PHE A 12 -17.35 -2.85 3.48
C PHE A 12 -16.40 -2.02 2.61
N ARG A 13 -15.08 -2.12 2.83
CA ARG A 13 -14.08 -1.59 1.89
C ARG A 13 -14.11 -2.33 0.55
N GLN A 14 -13.84 -1.58 -0.52
CA GLN A 14 -13.80 -2.07 -1.89
C GLN A 14 -12.41 -1.84 -2.47
N ALA A 15 -11.90 -2.82 -3.19
CA ALA A 15 -10.64 -2.74 -3.94
C ALA A 15 -10.89 -3.16 -5.38
N GLU A 16 -10.37 -2.41 -6.33
CA GLU A 16 -10.42 -2.71 -7.76
C GLU A 16 -9.01 -3.00 -8.21
N PHE A 17 -8.79 -4.05 -8.99
CA PHE A 17 -7.47 -4.37 -9.52
C PHE A 17 -7.59 -5.08 -10.86
N GLN A 18 -6.55 -4.93 -11.68
CA GLN A 18 -6.50 -5.56 -12.99
C GLN A 18 -5.92 -6.99 -12.89
N ILE A 19 -6.57 -7.95 -13.56
CA ILE A 19 -6.09 -9.32 -13.71
C ILE A 19 -5.60 -9.50 -15.14
N LEU A 20 -4.31 -9.76 -15.31
CA LEU A 20 -3.69 -10.07 -16.59
C LEU A 20 -3.79 -11.57 -16.88
N TYR A 21 -4.22 -11.92 -18.08
CA TYR A 21 -4.34 -13.32 -18.51
C TYR A 21 -2.95 -13.99 -18.52
N GLY A 22 -2.82 -15.14 -17.86
CA GLY A 22 -1.57 -15.90 -17.78
C GLY A 22 -0.52 -15.41 -16.76
N ILE A 23 -0.70 -14.21 -16.19
CA ILE A 23 0.25 -13.62 -15.21
C ILE A 23 -0.43 -13.43 -13.83
N GLY A 24 -1.74 -13.21 -13.81
CA GLY A 24 -2.51 -13.00 -12.58
C GLY A 24 -2.66 -11.51 -12.22
N ILE A 25 -2.63 -11.20 -10.93
CA ILE A 25 -2.92 -9.84 -10.41
C ILE A 25 -1.78 -8.89 -10.78
N ASN A 26 -2.11 -7.75 -11.39
CA ASN A 26 -1.13 -6.74 -11.78
C ASN A 26 -0.70 -5.85 -10.59
N ARG A 27 0.16 -6.36 -9.72
CA ARG A 27 0.66 -5.61 -8.55
C ARG A 27 1.33 -4.28 -8.92
N MET A 28 2.16 -4.27 -9.97
CA MET A 28 2.88 -3.07 -10.40
C MET A 28 1.93 -1.96 -10.85
N GLY A 29 0.83 -2.33 -11.51
CA GLY A 29 -0.20 -1.37 -11.91
C GLY A 29 -0.88 -0.70 -10.72
N GLU A 30 -1.14 -1.46 -9.66
CA GLU A 30 -1.75 -0.95 -8.43
C GLU A 30 -0.79 -0.03 -7.67
N ILE A 31 0.50 -0.37 -7.61
CA ILE A 31 1.53 0.47 -6.99
C ILE A 31 1.59 1.85 -7.66
N ILE A 32 1.53 1.91 -8.99
CA ILE A 32 1.50 3.19 -9.72
C ILE A 32 0.21 3.98 -9.43
N ASP A 33 -0.97 3.35 -9.49
CA ASP A 33 -2.23 4.07 -9.25
C ASP A 33 -2.31 4.60 -7.82
N LEU A 34 -1.93 3.79 -6.83
CA LEU A 34 -1.88 4.20 -5.43
C LEU A 34 -0.77 5.23 -5.20
N GLY A 35 0.38 5.09 -5.84
CA GLY A 35 1.49 6.04 -5.75
C GLY A 35 1.13 7.43 -6.27
N VAL A 36 0.40 7.50 -7.39
CA VAL A 36 -0.14 8.77 -7.90
C VAL A 36 -1.20 9.35 -6.97
N LYS A 37 -2.08 8.49 -6.44
CA LYS A 37 -3.15 8.94 -5.53
C LYS A 37 -2.60 9.47 -4.19
N CYS A 38 -1.50 8.90 -3.70
CA CYS A 38 -0.84 9.32 -2.47
C CYS A 38 0.17 10.45 -2.66
N GLY A 39 0.53 10.78 -3.92
CA GLY A 39 1.49 11.84 -4.24
C GLY A 39 2.96 11.40 -4.21
N PHE A 40 3.25 10.10 -4.17
CA PHE A 40 4.62 9.57 -4.29
C PHE A 40 5.10 9.52 -5.74
N VAL A 41 4.17 9.40 -6.69
CA VAL A 41 4.45 9.37 -8.14
C VAL A 41 3.79 10.57 -8.79
N ASP A 42 4.58 11.38 -9.48
CA ASP A 42 4.09 12.53 -10.23
C ASP A 42 3.61 12.10 -11.61
N LYS A 43 2.42 12.59 -11.99
CA LYS A 43 1.84 12.35 -13.31
C LYS A 43 1.74 13.65 -14.10
N ALA A 44 2.66 13.85 -15.04
CA ALA A 44 2.65 14.96 -15.98
C ALA A 44 2.01 14.51 -17.31
N GLY A 45 0.66 14.54 -17.36
CA GLY A 45 -0.10 14.09 -18.51
C GLY A 45 0.03 12.59 -18.73
N SER A 46 0.79 12.19 -19.76
CA SER A 46 1.09 10.79 -20.07
C SER A 46 2.40 10.30 -19.47
N TRP A 47 3.19 11.17 -18.83
CA TRP A 47 4.47 10.82 -18.22
C TRP A 47 4.33 10.59 -16.72
N TYR A 48 5.02 9.56 -16.23
CA TYR A 48 5.14 9.25 -14.80
C TYR A 48 6.59 9.50 -14.34
N SER A 49 6.72 10.18 -13.21
CA SER A 49 8.01 10.48 -12.59
C SER A 49 7.98 10.08 -11.12
N TYR A 50 9.13 9.66 -10.59
CA TYR A 50 9.33 9.34 -9.18
C TYR A 50 10.56 10.07 -8.68
N LYS A 51 10.40 10.86 -7.61
CA LYS A 51 11.48 11.69 -7.02
C LYS A 51 12.25 12.57 -8.04
N GLY A 52 11.58 12.98 -9.12
CA GLY A 52 12.18 13.78 -10.19
C GLY A 52 12.73 12.96 -11.37
N ASP A 53 12.93 11.65 -11.22
CA ASP A 53 13.35 10.76 -12.30
C ASP A 53 12.15 10.28 -13.12
N LYS A 54 12.30 10.26 -14.44
CA LYS A 54 11.23 9.81 -15.36
C LYS A 54 11.21 8.29 -15.43
N ILE A 55 10.13 7.70 -14.92
CA ILE A 55 9.91 6.25 -14.90
C ILE A 55 9.46 5.77 -16.29
N GLY A 56 8.57 6.52 -16.94
CA GLY A 56 8.08 6.12 -18.25
C GLY A 56 6.86 6.89 -18.76
N GLN A 57 6.56 6.68 -20.03
CA GLN A 57 5.37 7.20 -20.67
C GLN A 57 4.26 6.15 -20.66
N GLY A 58 3.15 6.45 -20.01
CA GLY A 58 1.98 5.59 -19.89
C GLY A 58 2.12 4.53 -18.81
N LYS A 59 0.97 4.05 -18.31
CA LYS A 59 0.89 3.11 -17.19
C LYS A 59 1.65 1.81 -17.48
N THR A 60 1.54 1.27 -18.70
CA THR A 60 2.18 0.00 -19.09
C THR A 60 3.70 0.07 -18.99
N ASN A 61 4.32 1.14 -19.51
CA ASN A 61 5.78 1.28 -19.49
C ASN A 61 6.29 1.52 -18.06
N SER A 62 5.57 2.32 -17.27
CA SER A 62 5.89 2.50 -15.84
C SER A 62 5.82 1.18 -15.07
N CYS A 63 4.85 0.31 -15.38
CA CYS A 63 4.77 -1.03 -14.78
C CYS A 63 5.95 -1.92 -15.17
N THR A 64 6.42 -1.82 -16.41
CA THR A 64 7.61 -2.56 -16.87
C THR A 64 8.85 -2.08 -16.14
N TYR A 65 9.04 -0.75 -16.02
CA TYR A 65 10.17 -0.18 -15.28
C TYR A 65 10.19 -0.63 -13.81
N LEU A 66 9.05 -0.60 -13.11
CA LEU A 66 8.97 -1.09 -11.73
C LEU A 66 9.21 -2.60 -11.61
N ARG A 67 8.95 -3.37 -12.67
CA ARG A 67 9.27 -4.80 -12.70
C ARG A 67 10.77 -5.05 -12.85
N GLU A 68 11.46 -4.18 -13.59
CA GLU A 68 12.92 -4.23 -13.76
C GLU A 68 13.66 -3.66 -12.54
N HIS A 69 13.04 -2.73 -11.81
CA HIS A 69 13.56 -2.09 -10.60
C HIS A 69 12.69 -2.40 -9.36
N PRO A 70 12.73 -3.65 -8.85
CA PRO A 70 11.95 -4.05 -7.69
C PRO A 70 12.27 -3.24 -6.42
N GLU A 71 13.49 -2.71 -6.30
CA GLU A 71 13.91 -1.84 -5.20
C GLU A 71 13.09 -0.55 -5.11
N ILE A 72 12.81 0.07 -6.25
CA ILE A 72 11.97 1.29 -6.33
C ILE A 72 10.52 0.93 -6.05
N ALA A 73 10.05 -0.21 -6.58
CA ALA A 73 8.69 -0.67 -6.35
C ALA A 73 8.42 -0.94 -4.87
N ALA A 74 9.35 -1.58 -4.17
CA ALA A 74 9.27 -1.85 -2.73
C ALA A 74 9.26 -0.54 -1.93
N GLU A 75 10.13 0.42 -2.28
CA GLU A 75 10.15 1.71 -1.61
C GLU A 75 8.82 2.45 -1.76
N ILE A 76 8.25 2.51 -2.96
CA ILE A 76 6.94 3.13 -3.19
C ILE A 76 5.84 2.38 -2.41
N GLU A 77 5.86 1.05 -2.44
CA GLU A 77 4.89 0.22 -1.73
C GLU A 77 4.92 0.45 -0.21
N ASP A 78 6.11 0.51 0.38
CA ASP A 78 6.27 0.72 1.82
C ASP A 78 5.78 2.10 2.23
N ASN A 79 6.13 3.15 1.46
CA ASN A 79 5.61 4.50 1.68
C ASN A 79 4.07 4.57 1.58
N ILE A 80 3.48 3.90 0.58
CA ILE A 80 2.02 3.81 0.42
C ILE A 80 1.39 3.09 1.62
N ARG A 81 1.98 1.97 2.07
CA ARG A 81 1.47 1.22 3.22
C ARG A 81 1.53 2.03 4.49
N LEU A 82 2.65 2.71 4.75
CA LEU A 82 2.82 3.61 5.88
C LEU A 82 1.74 4.70 5.91
N GLN A 83 1.43 5.31 4.77
CA GLN A 83 0.43 6.37 4.71
C GLN A 83 -1.02 5.86 4.81
N LEU A 84 -1.35 4.71 4.21
CA LEU A 84 -2.74 4.22 4.10
C LEU A 84 -3.16 3.26 5.21
N LEU A 85 -2.23 2.47 5.73
CA LEU A 85 -2.47 1.57 6.86
C LEU A 85 -1.97 2.16 8.18
N GLY A 86 -1.09 3.17 8.16
CA GLY A 86 -0.36 3.64 9.33
C GLY A 86 0.88 2.79 9.59
N ASP A 87 1.80 3.28 10.41
CA ASP A 87 2.97 2.51 10.85
C ASP A 87 2.53 1.18 11.49
N PRO A 88 2.89 0.02 10.91
CA PRO A 88 2.67 -1.26 11.60
C PRO A 88 3.44 -1.30 12.93
N GLU A 89 4.50 -0.50 13.09
CA GLU A 89 5.20 -0.28 14.37
C GLU A 89 4.40 0.58 15.36
N ALA A 90 3.57 1.52 14.91
CA ALA A 90 2.67 2.28 15.80
C ALA A 90 1.45 1.45 16.20
N GLU A 91 0.89 0.63 15.30
CA GLU A 91 -0.17 -0.33 15.65
C GLU A 91 0.37 -1.48 16.52
N ALA A 92 1.61 -1.94 16.31
CA ALA A 92 2.26 -2.93 17.18
C ALA A 92 2.55 -2.35 18.58
N LYS A 93 3.10 -1.12 18.67
CA LYS A 93 3.29 -0.44 19.96
C LYS A 93 1.97 -0.09 20.65
N ALA A 94 0.92 0.25 19.90
CA ALA A 94 -0.41 0.49 20.48
C ALA A 94 -1.05 -0.80 21.01
N LYS A 95 -0.88 -1.93 20.32
CA LYS A 95 -1.32 -3.25 20.82
C LYS A 95 -0.51 -3.74 22.02
N GLU A 96 0.79 -3.51 22.07
CA GLU A 96 1.61 -3.84 23.25
C GLU A 96 1.24 -2.98 24.47
N ALA A 97 0.87 -1.71 24.26
CA ALA A 97 0.40 -0.84 25.34
C ALA A 97 -0.98 -1.23 25.89
N GLU A 98 -1.89 -1.71 25.04
CA GLU A 98 -3.22 -2.18 25.47
C GLU A 98 -3.14 -3.51 26.26
N VAL A 99 -2.24 -4.42 25.88
CA VAL A 99 -2.02 -5.69 26.59
C VAL A 99 -1.33 -5.49 27.95
N ALA A 100 -0.49 -4.46 28.10
CA ALA A 100 0.13 -4.13 29.38
C ALA A 100 -0.86 -3.49 30.38
N ALA A 101 -1.91 -2.82 29.90
CA ALA A 101 -2.94 -2.21 30.74
C ALA A 101 -3.97 -3.24 31.27
N ASP A 102 -4.34 -4.25 30.46
CA ASP A 102 -5.28 -5.32 30.87
C ASP A 102 -4.66 -6.29 31.92
N ALA A 103 -3.33 -6.40 31.95
CA ALA A 103 -2.62 -7.23 32.93
C ALA A 103 -2.53 -6.61 34.34
N ALA A 104 -2.65 -5.27 34.46
CA ALA A 104 -2.60 -4.57 35.74
C ALA A 104 -3.93 -4.56 36.50
N ASP A 105 -5.07 -4.68 35.80
CA ASP A 105 -6.42 -4.67 36.40
C ASP A 105 -6.83 -6.03 37.01
N LYS A 106 -6.09 -7.10 36.72
CA LYS A 106 -6.40 -8.47 37.18
C LYS A 106 -5.66 -8.92 38.45
N VAL A 107 -4.80 -8.09 39.02
CA VAL A 107 -3.98 -8.43 40.20
C VAL A 107 -4.56 -7.84 41.51
N GLU A 108 -5.61 -7.01 41.43
CA GLU A 108 -6.21 -6.33 42.59
C GLU A 108 -7.68 -6.72 42.84
N SER A 109 -7.99 -8.02 42.78
CA SER A 109 -9.21 -8.62 43.34
C SER A 109 -8.94 -9.99 43.96
#